data_AF-A0A7S0TFQ0-F1
#
_entry.id   AF-A0A7S0TFQ0-F1
#
_cell.length_a   1.000
_cell.length_b   1.000
_cell.length_c   1.000
_cell.angle_alpha   90.00
_cell.angle_beta   90.00
_cell.angle_gamma   90.00
#
_symmetry.space_group_name_H-M   'P 1'
#
loop_
_entity.id
_entity.type
_entity.pdbx_description
1 polymer ?
#
loop_
_entity_poly.entity_id
_entity_poly.type
_entity_poly.pdbx_seq_one_letter_code
_entity_poly.pdbx_strand_id
1 'polypeptide(L)'
;YIVPERLTVQEKIDAGIVTGNAKSKKQRGKAQYSGGLVLEPIKGLYDKFVLCLDFNSLYPSIIQEYNLCFTSMQHWRFSNENAAENENEKRQQESSSAPEVGILPKVIGVLLTRRSTVKSLLKHATIESEKKRFDIQQQALKLVANSMYGCLGFEHSRFYCKCIASLITALGRDALTKAAEMAQTIDNLQVIYGDTDSIFIYTDCDNLLQARAYGKEIKKKVNKTYKKMYLEIDYVFSKMLLCRKKKYAAIKVISFEPRD
;
A
#
# COMPACT_ATOMS: atom_id res chain seq x y z
N TYR A 1 3.54 -21.45 -15.88
CA TYR A 1 3.24 -21.99 -14.52
C TYR A 1 3.79 -21.03 -13.47
N ILE A 2 3.01 -20.66 -12.45
CA ILE A 2 3.55 -19.92 -11.29
C ILE A 2 4.31 -20.95 -10.46
N VAL A 3 5.63 -20.80 -10.36
CA VAL A 3 6.45 -21.66 -9.51
C VAL A 3 6.75 -20.86 -8.24
N PRO A 4 5.96 -21.02 -7.17
CA PRO A 4 6.26 -20.40 -5.89
C PRO A 4 7.60 -20.89 -5.30
N GLU A 5 8.17 -20.05 -4.44
CA GLU A 5 9.52 -20.11 -3.86
C GLU A 5 9.78 -21.27 -2.89
N ARG A 6 8.81 -22.17 -2.67
CA ARG A 6 9.05 -23.31 -1.79
C ARG A 6 9.85 -24.36 -2.54
N LEU A 7 11.16 -24.15 -2.61
CA LEU A 7 12.12 -25.23 -2.78
C LEU A 7 11.74 -26.31 -1.78
N THR A 8 11.54 -27.52 -2.29
CA THR A 8 11.43 -28.74 -1.50
C THR A 8 12.61 -28.83 -0.54
N VAL A 9 12.46 -29.60 0.54
CA VAL A 9 13.57 -29.82 1.47
C VAL A 9 14.81 -30.32 0.72
N GLN A 10 14.60 -31.15 -0.31
CA GLN A 10 15.66 -31.65 -1.18
C GLN A 10 16.32 -30.52 -1.98
N GLU A 11 15.54 -29.68 -2.68
CA GLU A 11 16.09 -28.54 -3.43
C GLU A 11 16.83 -27.53 -2.53
N LYS A 12 16.43 -27.39 -1.25
CA LYS A 12 17.15 -26.56 -0.27
C LYS A 12 18.47 -27.19 0.19
N ILE A 13 18.55 -28.51 0.25
CA ILE A 13 19.77 -29.26 0.53
C ILE A 13 20.70 -29.16 -0.69
N ASP A 14 20.16 -29.38 -1.89
CA ASP A 14 20.92 -29.34 -3.15
C ASP A 14 21.45 -27.94 -3.46
N ALA A 15 20.72 -26.89 -3.07
CA ALA A 15 21.16 -25.49 -3.17
C ALA A 15 22.07 -25.02 -2.00
N GLY A 16 22.42 -25.91 -1.06
CA GLY A 16 23.30 -25.58 0.07
C GLY A 16 22.69 -24.65 1.13
N ILE A 17 21.38 -24.39 1.07
CA ILE A 17 20.66 -23.45 1.95
C ILE A 17 20.43 -24.07 3.35
N VAL A 18 20.29 -25.40 3.42
CA VAL A 18 20.05 -26.13 4.67
C VAL A 18 20.93 -27.38 4.72
N THR A 19 21.80 -27.48 5.73
CA THR A 19 22.51 -28.72 6.04
C THR A 19 21.51 -29.71 6.63
N GLY A 20 21.45 -30.93 6.07
CA GLY A 20 20.44 -31.95 6.37
C GLY A 20 20.37 -32.38 7.83
N ASN A 21 19.71 -31.58 8.68
CA ASN A 21 19.03 -31.92 9.93
C ASN A 21 18.69 -30.63 10.69
N ALA A 22 17.60 -29.96 10.32
CA ALA A 22 17.05 -28.85 11.11
C ALA A 22 15.62 -29.17 11.54
N LYS A 23 15.48 -29.78 12.74
CA LYS A 23 14.21 -29.79 13.48
C LYS A 23 13.89 -28.33 13.85
N SER A 24 12.97 -27.68 13.14
CA SER A 24 12.64 -26.27 13.40
C SER A 24 11.88 -26.12 14.72
N LYS A 25 12.50 -25.41 15.68
CA LYS A 25 11.82 -24.95 16.90
C LYS A 25 10.74 -23.94 16.50
N LYS A 26 9.49 -24.19 16.93
CA LYS A 26 8.34 -23.28 16.80
C LYS A 26 8.56 -22.02 17.65
N GLN A 27 9.22 -21.01 17.10
CA GLN A 27 9.03 -19.63 17.55
C GLN A 27 8.19 -18.90 16.51
N ARG A 28 7.10 -18.26 16.95
CA ARG A 28 6.34 -17.30 16.12
C ARG A 28 7.27 -16.13 15.83
N GLY A 29 8.01 -16.22 14.73
CA GLY A 29 9.01 -15.24 14.33
C GLY A 29 8.37 -13.91 13.94
N LYS A 30 8.97 -12.80 14.38
CA LYS A 30 8.72 -11.48 13.83
C LYS A 30 8.97 -11.50 12.31
N ALA A 31 8.27 -10.67 11.55
CA ALA A 31 8.49 -10.55 10.11
C ALA A 31 9.99 -10.27 9.83
N GLN A 32 10.59 -11.04 8.91
CA GLN A 32 12.03 -10.98 8.64
C GLN A 32 12.46 -9.77 7.78
N TYR A 33 11.58 -8.78 7.60
CA TYR A 33 11.80 -7.60 6.76
C TYR A 33 11.05 -6.38 7.33
N SER A 34 11.51 -5.18 6.96
CA SER A 34 10.94 -3.91 7.44
C SER A 34 9.52 -3.67 6.92
N GLY A 35 8.59 -3.31 7.80
CA GLY A 35 7.19 -3.06 7.47
C GLY A 35 6.89 -1.65 6.94
N GLY A 36 5.65 -1.20 7.11
CA GLY A 36 5.21 0.16 6.75
C GLY A 36 5.89 1.26 7.57
N LEU A 37 5.87 2.49 7.03
CA LEU A 37 6.39 3.69 7.70
C LEU A 37 5.32 4.31 8.59
N VAL A 38 5.69 4.72 9.80
CA VAL A 38 4.87 5.56 10.67
C VAL A 38 5.68 6.79 11.02
N LEU A 39 5.25 7.95 10.52
CA LEU A 39 5.91 9.23 10.79
C LEU A 39 5.80 9.56 12.28
N GLU A 40 6.80 10.27 12.81
CA GLU A 40 6.72 10.75 14.18
C GLU A 40 5.59 11.78 14.31
N PRO A 41 4.66 11.61 15.27
CA PRO A 41 3.60 12.56 15.47
C PRO A 41 4.13 13.85 16.08
N ILE A 42 3.76 14.99 15.52
CA ILE A 42 3.85 16.28 16.20
C ILE A 42 2.73 16.28 17.23
N LYS A 43 3.09 16.11 18.50
CA LYS A 43 2.10 15.95 19.57
C LYS A 43 1.45 17.29 19.87
N GLY A 44 0.14 17.29 20.02
CA GLY A 44 -0.58 18.52 20.30
C GLY A 44 -2.08 18.39 20.22
N LEU A 45 -2.74 19.43 20.70
CA LEU A 45 -4.13 19.71 20.39
C LEU A 45 -4.16 20.60 19.15
N TYR A 46 -4.79 20.09 18.11
CA TYR A 46 -5.09 20.82 16.88
C TYR A 46 -6.55 21.23 16.93
N ASP A 47 -6.79 22.53 17.09
CA ASP A 47 -8.10 23.14 17.27
C ASP A 47 -8.75 23.61 15.96
N LYS A 48 -8.00 23.55 14.85
CA LYS A 48 -8.44 23.82 13.47
C LYS A 48 -8.46 22.56 12.61
N PHE A 49 -8.87 22.72 11.34
CA PHE A 49 -9.05 21.59 10.43
C PHE A 49 -7.76 20.79 10.20
N VAL A 50 -7.90 19.46 10.28
CA VAL A 50 -6.88 18.48 9.90
C VAL A 50 -7.44 17.61 8.78
N LEU A 51 -6.70 17.49 7.70
CA LEU A 51 -7.00 16.59 6.59
C LEU A 51 -6.33 15.24 6.81
N CYS A 52 -7.06 14.15 6.57
CA CYS A 52 -6.50 12.81 6.45
C CYS A 52 -6.61 12.37 4.98
N LEU A 53 -5.47 12.24 4.32
CA LEU A 53 -5.38 11.73 2.96
C LEU A 53 -4.81 10.31 2.99
N ASP A 54 -5.44 9.38 2.31
CA ASP A 54 -5.11 7.94 2.33
C ASP A 54 -4.96 7.38 0.90
N PHE A 55 -3.98 6.50 0.71
CA PHE A 55 -3.82 5.76 -0.53
C PHE A 55 -4.81 4.59 -0.61
N ASN A 56 -5.68 4.64 -1.62
CA ASN A 56 -6.67 3.59 -1.84
C ASN A 56 -6.03 2.23 -2.10
N SER A 57 -6.00 1.36 -1.07
CA SER A 57 -5.42 0.01 -1.17
C SER A 57 -3.95 0.04 -1.58
N LEU A 58 -3.13 0.78 -0.81
CA LEU A 58 -1.72 1.06 -1.09
C LEU A 58 -0.93 -0.15 -1.65
N TYR A 59 -0.86 -1.27 -0.91
CA TYR A 59 -0.05 -2.42 -1.32
C TYR A 59 -0.57 -3.12 -2.59
N PRO A 60 -1.88 -3.45 -2.72
CA PRO A 60 -2.45 -3.89 -4.00
C PRO A 60 -2.14 -2.95 -5.18
N SER A 61 -2.22 -1.64 -4.98
CA SER A 61 -1.94 -0.66 -6.04
C SER A 61 -0.45 -0.60 -6.41
N ILE A 62 0.47 -0.71 -5.45
CA ILE A 62 1.91 -0.82 -5.71
C ILE A 62 2.22 -2.03 -6.59
N ILE A 63 1.60 -3.18 -6.30
CA ILE A 63 1.80 -4.39 -7.11
C ILE A 63 1.42 -4.15 -8.57
N GLN A 64 0.35 -3.38 -8.83
CA GLN A 64 -0.06 -3.01 -10.19
C GLN A 64 0.83 -1.95 -10.82
N GLU A 65 1.16 -0.90 -10.07
CA GLU A 65 1.97 0.24 -10.55
C GLU A 65 3.31 -0.24 -11.10
N TYR A 66 3.97 -1.14 -10.38
CA TYR A 66 5.32 -1.60 -10.68
C TYR A 66 5.36 -3.02 -11.29
N ASN A 67 4.22 -3.56 -11.73
CA ASN A 67 4.09 -4.90 -12.32
C ASN A 67 4.78 -6.00 -11.48
N LEU A 68 4.59 -5.99 -10.15
CA LEU A 68 5.29 -6.90 -9.25
C LEU A 68 4.70 -8.31 -9.32
N CYS A 69 5.44 -9.26 -9.88
CA CYS A 69 5.02 -10.66 -9.98
C CYS A 69 6.24 -11.60 -9.96
N PHE A 70 5.99 -12.86 -9.57
CA PHE A 70 6.93 -13.97 -9.71
C PHE A 70 7.44 -14.17 -11.14
N THR A 71 6.66 -13.75 -12.14
CA THR A 71 6.97 -13.95 -13.57
C THR A 71 7.68 -12.76 -14.21
N SER A 72 7.51 -11.55 -13.66
CA SER A 72 8.11 -10.33 -14.21
C SER A 72 9.47 -10.02 -13.58
N MET A 73 9.66 -10.38 -12.31
CA MET A 73 10.96 -10.27 -11.67
C MET A 73 11.71 -11.58 -11.91
N GLN A 74 12.63 -11.63 -12.88
CA GLN A 74 13.42 -12.83 -13.20
C GLN A 74 14.75 -12.90 -12.42
N HIS A 75 15.28 -11.76 -12.00
CA HIS A 75 16.62 -11.63 -11.42
C HIS A 75 16.75 -12.12 -9.96
N TRP A 76 15.65 -12.26 -9.21
CA TRP A 76 15.72 -12.71 -7.81
C TRP A 76 15.94 -14.21 -7.64
N ARG A 77 15.69 -15.01 -8.69
CA ARG A 77 15.90 -16.47 -8.67
C ARG A 77 17.37 -16.88 -8.69
N PHE A 78 18.27 -15.96 -9.08
CA PHE A 78 19.68 -16.27 -9.36
C PHE A 78 20.67 -15.32 -8.69
N SER A 79 20.26 -14.60 -7.65
CA SER A 79 21.19 -13.83 -6.81
C SER A 79 22.03 -14.79 -5.95
N ASN A 80 22.90 -15.57 -6.58
CA ASN A 80 24.11 -16.04 -5.93
C ASN A 80 24.93 -14.79 -5.57
N GLU A 81 25.48 -14.74 -4.36
CA GLU A 81 26.32 -13.66 -3.84
C GLU A 81 27.60 -13.39 -4.69
N ASN A 82 27.80 -14.11 -5.80
CA ASN A 82 28.95 -14.01 -6.70
C ASN A 82 28.63 -13.38 -8.08
N ALA A 83 27.47 -12.76 -8.29
CA ALA A 83 27.07 -12.21 -9.60
C ALA A 83 27.61 -10.79 -9.91
N ALA A 84 28.63 -10.31 -9.18
CA ALA A 84 29.16 -8.96 -9.34
C ALA A 84 29.98 -8.72 -10.63
N GLU A 85 30.32 -9.77 -11.39
CA GLU A 85 31.27 -9.63 -12.52
C GLU A 85 30.61 -9.55 -13.91
N ASN A 86 29.29 -9.79 -14.05
CA ASN A 86 28.63 -9.87 -15.36
C ASN A 86 27.42 -8.91 -15.50
N GLU A 87 27.47 -7.74 -14.88
CA GLU A 87 26.36 -6.76 -14.97
C GLU A 87 26.34 -5.96 -16.30
N ASN A 88 27.44 -5.90 -17.04
CA ASN A 88 27.54 -5.05 -18.23
C ASN A 88 27.04 -5.70 -19.53
N GLU A 89 26.99 -7.03 -19.65
CA GLU A 89 26.63 -7.68 -20.92
C GLU A 89 25.11 -7.96 -21.08
N LYS A 90 24.34 -8.06 -19.99
CA LYS A 90 22.91 -8.41 -20.06
C LYS A 90 21.94 -7.23 -20.15
N ARG A 91 22.41 -5.98 -20.00
CA ARG A 91 21.56 -4.79 -20.13
C ARG A 91 21.16 -4.47 -21.58
N GLN A 92 21.72 -5.16 -22.58
CA GLN A 92 21.50 -4.86 -24.01
C GLN A 92 20.46 -5.74 -24.71
N GLN A 93 19.74 -6.62 -24.01
CA GLN A 93 18.65 -7.41 -24.59
C GLN A 93 17.33 -7.22 -23.83
N GLU A 94 16.83 -5.99 -23.74
CA GLU A 94 15.40 -5.77 -23.50
C GLU A 94 14.77 -5.22 -24.77
N SER A 95 14.14 -6.16 -25.49
CA SER A 95 13.34 -5.94 -26.69
C SER A 95 12.30 -4.83 -26.51
N SER A 96 12.13 -4.06 -27.58
CA SER A 96 11.31 -2.85 -27.79
C SER A 96 9.79 -3.01 -27.61
N SER A 97 9.31 -3.94 -26.79
CA SER A 97 7.89 -4.16 -26.49
C SER A 97 7.62 -3.92 -25.00
N ALA A 98 6.49 -3.28 -24.68
CA ALA A 98 6.07 -3.10 -23.30
C ALA A 98 6.04 -4.46 -22.57
N PRO A 99 6.59 -4.55 -21.33
CA PRO A 99 6.67 -5.82 -20.62
C PRO A 99 5.28 -6.40 -20.37
N GLU A 100 5.13 -7.71 -20.58
CA GLU A 100 3.85 -8.39 -20.33
C GLU A 100 3.46 -8.25 -18.84
N VAL A 101 2.20 -7.90 -18.59
CA VAL A 101 1.69 -7.76 -17.22
C VAL A 101 1.65 -9.15 -16.55
N GLY A 102 2.29 -9.25 -15.39
CA GLY A 102 2.37 -10.48 -14.61
C GLY A 102 1.01 -10.95 -14.08
N ILE A 103 0.94 -12.22 -13.67
CA ILE A 103 -0.31 -12.83 -13.19
C ILE A 103 -0.80 -12.18 -11.90
N LEU A 104 0.09 -11.88 -10.96
CA LEU A 104 -0.29 -11.29 -9.67
C LEU A 104 -0.94 -9.90 -9.84
N PRO A 105 -0.35 -8.94 -10.61
CA PRO A 105 -1.02 -7.68 -10.94
C PRO A 105 -2.37 -7.86 -11.64
N LYS A 106 -2.50 -8.82 -12.58
CA LYS A 106 -3.76 -9.13 -13.26
C LYS A 106 -4.85 -9.57 -12.26
N VAL A 107 -4.54 -10.51 -11.37
CA VAL A 107 -5.49 -11.01 -10.35
C VAL A 107 -5.92 -9.90 -9.39
N ILE A 108 -4.97 -9.10 -8.90
CA ILE A 108 -5.28 -7.95 -8.05
C ILE A 108 -6.11 -6.91 -8.81
N GLY A 109 -5.84 -6.71 -10.11
CA GLY A 109 -6.62 -5.90 -11.03
C GLY A 109 -8.10 -6.23 -10.98
N VAL A 110 -8.43 -7.51 -11.14
CA VAL A 110 -9.82 -7.99 -11.08
C VAL A 110 -10.46 -7.69 -9.72
N LEU A 111 -9.74 -7.93 -8.61
CA LEU A 111 -10.27 -7.68 -7.27
C LEU A 111 -10.54 -6.19 -7.01
N LEU A 112 -9.62 -5.31 -7.38
CA LEU A 112 -9.78 -3.87 -7.20
C LEU A 112 -10.90 -3.30 -8.09
N THR A 113 -10.97 -3.72 -9.35
CA THR A 113 -12.05 -3.29 -10.26
C THR A 113 -13.41 -3.73 -9.74
N ARG A 114 -13.58 -5.00 -9.34
CA ARG A 114 -14.83 -5.49 -8.75
C ARG A 114 -15.20 -4.71 -7.49
N ARG A 115 -14.23 -4.43 -6.62
CA ARG A 115 -14.46 -3.63 -5.41
C ARG A 115 -14.92 -2.22 -5.75
N SER A 116 -14.34 -1.60 -6.77
CA SER A 116 -14.75 -0.27 -7.25
C SER A 116 -16.20 -0.29 -7.74
N THR A 117 -16.59 -1.30 -8.53
CA THR A 117 -17.98 -1.50 -8.98
C THR A 117 -18.95 -1.65 -7.81
N VAL A 118 -18.63 -2.50 -6.83
CA VAL A 118 -19.48 -2.68 -5.63
C VAL A 118 -19.56 -1.40 -4.80
N LYS A 119 -18.45 -0.67 -4.63
CA LYS A 119 -18.48 0.65 -3.98
C LYS A 119 -19.37 1.63 -4.74
N SER A 120 -19.38 1.60 -6.07
CA SER A 120 -20.28 2.43 -6.87
C SER A 120 -21.74 2.07 -6.60
N LEU A 121 -22.08 0.77 -6.63
CA LEU A 121 -23.42 0.28 -6.31
C LEU A 121 -23.87 0.69 -4.90
N LEU A 122 -22.98 0.57 -3.90
CA LEU A 122 -23.24 1.01 -2.53
C LEU A 122 -23.60 2.50 -2.45
N LYS A 123 -22.98 3.35 -3.28
CA LYS A 123 -23.27 4.79 -3.31
C LYS A 123 -24.67 5.10 -3.86
N HIS A 124 -25.17 4.29 -4.79
CA HIS A 124 -26.47 4.48 -5.43
C HIS A 124 -27.60 3.66 -4.80
N ALA A 125 -27.27 2.69 -3.93
CA ALA A 125 -28.26 1.90 -3.22
C ALA A 125 -29.11 2.78 -2.30
N THR A 126 -30.42 2.67 -2.40
CA THR A 126 -31.39 3.36 -1.54
C THR A 126 -31.86 2.46 -0.40
N ILE A 127 -32.04 1.17 -0.70
CA ILE A 127 -32.54 0.15 0.22
C ILE A 127 -31.46 -0.23 1.25
N GLU A 128 -31.81 -0.19 2.54
CA GLU A 128 -30.88 -0.45 3.64
C GLU A 128 -30.28 -1.86 3.62
N SER A 129 -31.07 -2.88 3.28
CA SER A 129 -30.58 -4.26 3.14
C SER A 129 -29.53 -4.40 2.02
N GLU A 130 -29.72 -3.68 0.90
CA GLU A 130 -28.76 -3.65 -0.20
C GLU A 130 -27.48 -2.89 0.18
N LYS A 131 -27.60 -1.76 0.87
CA LYS A 131 -26.44 -1.03 1.41
C LYS A 131 -25.59 -1.94 2.29
N LYS A 132 -26.21 -2.65 3.24
CA LYS A 132 -25.51 -3.61 4.10
C LYS A 132 -24.84 -4.72 3.29
N ARG A 133 -25.54 -5.30 2.30
CA ARG A 133 -25.00 -6.34 1.42
C ARG A 133 -23.78 -5.85 0.65
N PHE A 134 -23.87 -4.69 0.00
CA PHE A 134 -22.77 -4.12 -0.79
C PHE A 134 -21.60 -3.69 0.10
N ASP A 135 -21.86 -3.20 1.31
CA ASP A 135 -20.79 -2.90 2.26
C ASP A 135 -20.04 -4.17 2.68
N ILE A 136 -20.75 -5.25 3.04
CA ILE A 136 -20.10 -6.54 3.33
C ILE A 136 -19.27 -7.04 2.14
N GLN A 137 -19.82 -6.95 0.92
CA GLN A 137 -19.11 -7.37 -0.29
C GLN A 137 -17.84 -6.56 -0.54
N GLN A 138 -17.87 -5.22 -0.43
CA GLN A 138 -16.67 -4.42 -0.64
C GLN A 138 -15.62 -4.64 0.46
N GLN A 139 -16.04 -4.90 1.70
CA GLN A 139 -15.15 -5.26 2.81
C GLN A 139 -14.47 -6.61 2.56
N ALA A 140 -15.23 -7.63 2.12
CA ALA A 140 -14.67 -8.93 1.76
C ALA A 140 -13.64 -8.82 0.63
N LEU A 141 -13.95 -8.07 -0.43
CA LEU A 141 -13.01 -7.82 -1.52
C LEU A 141 -11.75 -7.08 -1.05
N LYS A 142 -11.89 -6.10 -0.14
CA LYS A 142 -10.76 -5.40 0.49
C LYS A 142 -9.87 -6.38 1.25
N LEU A 143 -10.49 -7.24 2.07
CA LEU A 143 -9.78 -8.20 2.89
C LEU A 143 -8.98 -9.18 2.02
N VAL A 144 -9.59 -9.74 0.98
CA VAL A 144 -8.92 -10.65 0.04
C VAL A 144 -7.75 -9.95 -0.66
N ALA A 145 -7.95 -8.72 -1.19
CA ALA A 145 -6.90 -7.96 -1.85
C ALA A 145 -5.71 -7.67 -0.91
N ASN A 146 -5.97 -7.25 0.33
CA ASN A 146 -4.93 -6.97 1.32
C ASN A 146 -4.21 -8.26 1.78
N SER A 147 -4.92 -9.38 1.81
CA SER A 147 -4.37 -10.68 2.19
C SER A 147 -3.38 -11.22 1.17
N MET A 148 -3.47 -10.81 -0.11
CA MET A 148 -2.51 -11.21 -1.15
C MET A 148 -1.08 -10.80 -0.80
N TYR A 149 -0.87 -9.58 -0.29
CA TYR A 149 0.43 -9.15 0.23
C TYR A 149 0.84 -10.00 1.45
N GLY A 150 -0.08 -10.27 2.36
CA GLY A 150 0.18 -11.11 3.54
C GLY A 150 0.70 -12.50 3.16
N CYS A 151 0.16 -13.10 2.10
CA CYS A 151 0.62 -14.39 1.57
C CYS A 151 2.05 -14.34 1.02
N LEU A 152 2.53 -13.19 0.54
CA LEU A 152 3.92 -13.04 0.10
C LEU A 152 4.88 -12.92 1.29
N GLY A 153 4.44 -12.29 2.38
CA GLY A 153 5.24 -12.10 3.59
C GLY A 153 5.22 -13.27 4.58
N PHE A 154 4.27 -14.20 4.42
CA PHE A 154 4.10 -15.33 5.33
C PHE A 154 4.95 -16.54 4.92
N GLU A 155 5.94 -16.90 5.73
CA GLU A 155 6.92 -17.96 5.45
C GLU A 155 6.29 -19.33 5.13
N HIS A 156 5.15 -19.68 5.74
CA HIS A 156 4.47 -20.94 5.48
C HIS A 156 3.43 -20.87 4.34
N SER A 157 3.30 -19.71 3.69
CA SER A 157 2.49 -19.58 2.49
C SER A 157 3.10 -20.40 1.37
N ARG A 158 2.24 -21.08 0.58
CA ARG A 158 2.70 -21.69 -0.67
C ARG A 158 3.32 -20.65 -1.57
N PHE A 159 2.84 -19.40 -1.56
CA PHE A 159 3.33 -18.29 -2.37
C PHE A 159 4.23 -17.32 -1.60
N TYR A 160 4.96 -17.80 -0.60
CA TYR A 160 5.94 -16.98 0.10
C TYR A 160 6.95 -16.39 -0.91
N CYS A 161 7.21 -15.09 -0.79
CA CYS A 161 8.29 -14.40 -1.48
C CYS A 161 8.68 -13.15 -0.71
N LYS A 162 9.71 -13.27 0.12
CA LYS A 162 10.22 -12.19 0.97
C LYS A 162 10.63 -10.97 0.15
N CYS A 163 11.29 -11.20 -0.99
CA CYS A 163 11.80 -10.14 -1.85
C CYS A 163 10.67 -9.22 -2.32
N ILE A 164 9.60 -9.79 -2.89
CA ILE A 164 8.45 -9.02 -3.35
C ILE A 164 7.75 -8.33 -2.18
N ALA A 165 7.54 -9.03 -1.06
CA ALA A 165 6.92 -8.43 0.12
C ALA A 165 7.71 -7.23 0.66
N SER A 166 9.04 -7.36 0.75
CA SER A 166 9.94 -6.29 1.18
C SER A 166 9.96 -5.12 0.21
N LEU A 167 9.95 -5.37 -1.10
CA LEU A 167 9.91 -4.35 -2.13
C LEU A 167 8.60 -3.56 -2.08
N ILE A 168 7.46 -4.24 -1.91
CA ILE A 168 6.15 -3.59 -1.72
C ILE A 168 6.20 -2.62 -0.54
N THR A 169 6.74 -3.06 0.60
CA THR A 169 6.84 -2.17 1.76
C THR A 169 7.79 -1.00 1.51
N ALA A 170 8.92 -1.21 0.83
CA ALA A 170 9.88 -0.16 0.51
C ALA A 170 9.25 0.92 -0.37
N LEU A 171 8.56 0.52 -1.44
CA LEU A 171 7.82 1.43 -2.33
C LEU A 171 6.68 2.13 -1.59
N GLY A 172 6.03 1.47 -0.64
CA GLY A 172 5.00 2.09 0.20
C GLY A 172 5.56 3.19 1.11
N ARG A 173 6.73 2.95 1.73
CA ARG A 173 7.42 3.98 2.53
C ARG A 173 7.83 5.17 1.66
N ASP A 174 8.40 4.92 0.50
CA ASP A 174 8.78 5.96 -0.47
C ASP A 174 7.57 6.79 -0.93
N ALA A 175 6.46 6.12 -1.27
CA ALA A 175 5.23 6.80 -1.68
C ALA A 175 4.65 7.69 -0.57
N LEU A 176 4.66 7.23 0.69
CA LEU A 176 4.19 8.00 1.84
C LEU A 176 5.07 9.22 2.10
N THR A 177 6.40 9.05 2.07
CA THR A 177 7.37 10.13 2.24
C THR A 177 7.20 11.19 1.14
N LYS A 178 7.14 10.77 -0.13
CA LYS A 178 6.90 11.68 -1.27
C LYS A 178 5.58 12.42 -1.16
N ALA A 179 4.51 11.75 -0.73
CA ALA A 179 3.21 12.40 -0.52
C ALA A 179 3.29 13.47 0.59
N ALA A 180 4.00 13.18 1.68
CA ALA A 180 4.21 14.12 2.77
C ALA A 180 5.06 15.34 2.33
N GLU A 181 6.15 15.11 1.60
CA GLU A 181 6.99 16.18 1.03
C GLU A 181 6.20 17.05 0.05
N MET A 182 5.43 16.44 -0.86
CA MET A 182 4.57 17.16 -1.79
C MET A 182 3.49 17.98 -1.08
N ALA A 183 2.94 17.48 0.02
CA ALA A 183 1.98 18.24 0.82
C ALA A 183 2.62 19.49 1.43
N GLN A 184 3.84 19.38 1.97
CA GLN A 184 4.55 20.51 2.57
C GLN A 184 4.93 21.60 1.57
N THR A 185 5.07 21.28 0.28
CA THR A 185 5.34 22.28 -0.77
C THR A 185 4.14 23.18 -1.11
N ILE A 186 2.92 22.84 -0.66
CA ILE A 186 1.71 23.64 -0.89
C ILE A 186 1.51 24.51 0.34
N ASP A 187 1.61 25.83 0.20
CA ASP A 187 1.41 26.84 1.26
C ASP A 187 2.09 26.52 2.60
N ASN A 188 3.22 25.80 2.58
CA ASN A 188 3.93 25.32 3.78
C ASN A 188 3.05 24.54 4.77
N LEU A 189 2.07 23.80 4.26
CA LEU A 189 1.18 22.96 5.07
C LEU A 189 1.98 21.97 5.92
N GLN A 190 1.61 21.84 7.19
CA GLN A 190 2.33 20.97 8.11
C GLN A 190 1.77 19.55 8.10
N VAL A 191 2.59 18.57 7.72
CA VAL A 191 2.28 17.15 7.92
C VAL A 191 2.57 16.79 9.37
N ILE A 192 1.51 16.63 10.17
CA ILE A 192 1.61 16.43 11.62
C ILE A 192 1.72 14.97 12.03
N TYR A 193 1.30 14.05 11.15
CA TYR A 193 1.37 12.60 11.39
C TYR A 193 1.25 11.84 10.07
N GLY A 194 1.63 10.56 10.07
CA GLY A 194 1.37 9.63 8.99
C GLY A 194 1.44 8.18 9.48
N ASP A 195 0.51 7.35 9.03
CA ASP A 195 0.45 5.93 9.35
C ASP A 195 0.31 5.12 8.07
N THR A 196 1.40 4.46 7.67
CA THR A 196 1.52 3.46 6.59
C THR A 196 1.04 3.90 5.21
N ASP A 197 -0.26 4.14 5.05
CA ASP A 197 -0.97 4.53 3.83
C ASP A 197 -1.61 5.93 3.90
N SER A 198 -1.62 6.57 5.08
CA SER A 198 -2.26 7.86 5.31
C SER A 198 -1.31 8.94 5.83
N ILE A 199 -1.54 10.19 5.40
CA ILE A 199 -0.90 11.41 5.92
C ILE A 199 -1.95 12.35 6.53
N PHE A 200 -1.57 12.98 7.64
CA PHE A 200 -2.39 13.92 8.39
C PHE A 200 -1.78 15.30 8.29
N ILE A 201 -2.58 16.25 7.82
CA ILE A 201 -2.11 17.58 7.42
C ILE A 201 -2.91 18.60 8.19
N TYR A 202 -2.24 19.39 9.02
CA TYR A 202 -2.86 20.53 9.70
C TYR A 202 -2.94 21.69 8.72
N THR A 203 -4.15 22.21 8.48
CA THR A 203 -4.36 23.26 7.49
C THR A 203 -4.28 24.66 8.06
N ASP A 204 -4.25 24.80 9.39
CA ASP A 204 -4.31 26.09 10.10
C ASP A 204 -5.51 26.99 9.68
N CYS A 205 -6.56 26.38 9.12
CA CYS A 205 -7.74 27.07 8.59
C CYS A 205 -8.98 26.78 9.44
N ASP A 206 -9.80 27.79 9.64
CA ASP A 206 -11.14 27.68 10.25
C ASP A 206 -12.25 27.48 9.21
N ASN A 207 -11.92 27.56 7.91
CA ASN A 207 -12.86 27.37 6.82
C ASN A 207 -12.74 25.97 6.19
N LEU A 208 -13.82 25.20 6.24
CA LEU A 208 -13.88 23.84 5.68
C LEU A 208 -13.66 23.80 4.17
N LEU A 209 -14.16 24.80 3.43
CA LEU A 209 -14.02 24.85 1.97
C LEU A 209 -12.55 25.04 1.58
N GLN A 210 -11.83 25.89 2.31
CA GLN A 210 -10.39 26.11 2.12
C GLN A 210 -9.58 24.85 2.46
N ALA A 211 -9.86 24.22 3.62
CA ALA A 211 -9.22 22.95 3.98
C ALA A 211 -9.44 21.87 2.89
N ARG A 212 -10.67 21.77 2.36
CA ARG A 212 -10.96 20.84 1.25
C ARG A 212 -10.25 21.22 -0.06
N ALA A 213 -10.06 22.51 -0.34
CA ALA A 213 -9.32 22.98 -1.50
C ALA A 213 -7.86 22.51 -1.43
N TYR A 214 -7.20 22.66 -0.27
CA TYR A 214 -5.85 22.13 -0.04
C TYR A 214 -5.80 20.61 -0.26
N GLY A 215 -6.73 19.86 0.31
CA GLY A 215 -6.80 18.41 0.10
C GLY A 215 -6.94 18.02 -1.38
N LYS A 216 -7.75 18.74 -2.15
CA LYS A 216 -7.92 18.52 -3.60
C LYS A 216 -6.64 18.83 -4.37
N GLU A 217 -5.92 19.89 -3.99
CA GLU A 217 -4.66 20.27 -4.61
C GLU A 217 -3.56 19.24 -4.37
N ILE A 218 -3.37 18.82 -3.11
CA ILE A 218 -2.42 17.77 -2.73
C ILE A 218 -2.73 16.49 -3.48
N LYS A 219 -4.00 16.06 -3.47
CA LYS A 219 -4.47 14.90 -4.23
C LYS A 219 -4.11 15.01 -5.72
N LYS A 220 -4.38 16.15 -6.34
CA LYS A 220 -4.06 16.38 -7.77
C LYS A 220 -2.56 16.28 -8.04
N LYS A 221 -1.73 16.83 -7.15
CA LYS A 221 -0.27 16.82 -7.28
C LYS A 221 0.29 15.40 -7.12
N VAL A 222 -0.09 14.70 -6.05
CA VAL A 222 0.39 13.34 -5.77
C VAL A 222 -0.09 12.36 -6.84
N ASN A 223 -1.37 12.40 -7.23
CA ASN A 223 -1.92 11.44 -8.19
C ASN A 223 -1.38 11.61 -9.61
N LYS A 224 -0.76 12.74 -9.95
CA LYS A 224 -0.03 12.88 -11.24
C LYS A 224 1.24 12.05 -11.31
N THR A 225 1.79 11.65 -10.16
CA THR A 225 3.06 10.90 -10.07
C THR A 225 2.88 9.42 -10.36
N TYR A 226 1.65 8.90 -10.23
CA TYR A 226 1.36 7.47 -10.30
C TYR A 226 0.27 7.16 -11.32
N LYS A 227 0.31 5.97 -11.92
CA LYS A 227 -0.69 5.53 -12.92
C LYS A 227 -1.85 4.74 -12.32
N LYS A 228 -1.60 4.00 -11.24
CA LYS A 228 -2.48 3.00 -10.60
C LYS A 228 -2.62 3.21 -9.09
N MET A 229 -1.86 4.13 -8.51
CA MET A 229 -2.00 4.55 -7.11
C MET A 229 -2.78 5.86 -7.04
N TYR A 230 -3.70 5.93 -6.08
CA TYR A 230 -4.57 7.10 -5.91
C TYR A 230 -4.68 7.47 -4.44
N LEU A 231 -4.25 8.68 -4.12
CA LEU A 231 -4.48 9.36 -2.87
C LEU A 231 -5.87 10.01 -2.89
N GLU A 232 -6.64 9.81 -1.84
CA GLU A 232 -7.97 10.41 -1.65
C GLU A 232 -8.08 11.07 -0.28
N ILE A 233 -9.00 12.03 -0.16
CA ILE A 233 -9.36 12.59 1.14
C ILE A 233 -10.28 11.58 1.83
N ASP A 234 -9.81 10.93 2.89
CA ASP A 234 -10.62 9.96 3.65
C ASP A 234 -11.46 10.69 4.70
N TYR A 235 -10.81 11.53 5.51
CA TYR A 235 -11.47 12.31 6.55
C TYR A 235 -11.02 13.77 6.57
N VAL A 236 -11.94 14.62 7.03
CA VAL A 236 -11.61 15.95 7.53
C VAL A 236 -12.01 15.97 9.00
N PHE A 237 -11.09 16.38 9.86
CA PHE A 237 -11.32 16.51 11.29
C PHE A 237 -11.40 17.98 11.66
N SER A 238 -12.43 18.40 12.40
CA SER A 238 -12.54 19.78 12.88
C SER A 238 -11.58 20.08 14.01
N LYS A 239 -11.32 19.08 14.86
CA LYS A 239 -10.34 19.12 15.95
C LYS A 239 -9.68 17.75 16.11
N MET A 240 -8.43 17.73 16.54
CA MET A 240 -7.67 16.50 16.75
C MET A 240 -6.73 16.63 17.93
N LEU A 241 -6.76 15.65 18.84
CA LEU A 241 -5.76 15.45 19.89
C LEU A 241 -4.83 14.31 19.47
N LEU A 242 -3.56 14.64 19.19
CA LEU A 242 -2.54 13.69 18.76
C LEU A 242 -1.53 13.47 19.88
N CYS A 243 -1.50 12.25 20.44
CA CYS A 243 -0.70 11.95 21.63
C CYS A 243 0.57 11.15 21.30
N ARG A 244 0.43 10.06 20.55
CA ARG A 244 1.52 9.12 20.21
C ARG A 244 1.20 8.43 18.88
N LYS A 245 2.16 7.67 18.34
CA LYS A 245 1.93 6.78 17.19
C LYS A 245 0.71 5.91 17.45
N LYS A 246 -0.23 5.89 16.50
CA LYS A 246 -1.48 5.13 16.56
C LYS A 246 -2.38 5.45 17.77
N LYS A 247 -2.21 6.63 18.39
CA LYS A 247 -3.01 7.09 19.53
C LYS A 247 -3.40 8.55 19.35
N TYR A 248 -4.60 8.76 18.82
CA TYR A 248 -5.21 10.07 18.62
C TYR A 248 -6.73 9.96 18.76
N ALA A 249 -7.37 11.09 19.05
CA ALA A 249 -8.81 11.26 19.04
C ALA A 249 -9.15 12.50 18.21
N ALA A 250 -10.18 12.43 17.38
CA ALA A 250 -10.53 13.53 16.49
C ALA A 250 -12.04 13.63 16.27
N ILE A 251 -12.52 14.84 16.06
CA ILE A 251 -13.93 15.11 15.74
C ILE A 251 -14.05 15.10 14.23
N LYS A 252 -14.66 14.05 13.67
CA LYS A 252 -14.87 13.92 12.23
C LYS A 252 -15.95 14.89 11.76
N VAL A 253 -15.65 15.62 10.69
CA VAL A 253 -16.65 16.40 9.96
C VAL A 253 -17.54 15.44 9.19
N ILE A 254 -18.76 15.23 9.69
CA ILE A 254 -19.80 14.49 8.99
C ILE A 254 -20.59 15.55 8.22
N SER A 255 -20.19 15.86 6.98
CA SER A 255 -21.03 16.75 6.18
C SER A 255 -22.34 16.04 5.86
N PHE A 256 -23.43 16.48 6.47
CA PHE A 256 -24.77 16.33 5.91
C PHE A 256 -24.84 17.34 4.75
N GLU A 257 -24.51 16.88 3.53
CA GLU A 257 -25.04 17.34 2.22
C GLU A 257 -24.19 16.87 1.02
N PRO A 258 -24.82 16.71 -0.16
CA PRO A 258 -24.64 15.59 -1.06
C PRO A 258 -23.44 15.74 -2.00
N ARG A 259 -23.06 14.61 -2.61
CA ARG A 259 -22.13 14.61 -3.75
C ARG A 259 -22.87 15.22 -4.94
N ASP A 260 -22.40 16.36 -5.43
CA ASP A 260 -22.50 16.69 -6.85
C ASP A 260 -21.62 15.71 -7.66
#